data_AF-A0A349Y3W1-F1
#
_entry.id   AF-A0A349Y3W1-F1
#
_cell.length_a   1.000
_cell.length_b   1.000
_cell.length_c   1.000
_cell.angle_alpha   90.00
_cell.angle_beta   90.00
_cell.angle_gamma   90.00
#
_symmetry.space_group_name_H-M   'P 1'
#
loop_
_entity.id
_entity.type
_entity.pdbx_description
1 polymer ?
#
loop_
_entity_poly.entity_id
_entity_poly.type
_entity_poly.pdbx_seq_one_letter_code
_entity_poly.pdbx_strand_id
1 'polypeptide(L)'
;DVHKYIYRPGTSIPVGALYLGDTPRTRFFDEHGPDARLYRSLEAAFGGDAVFITSSTRDGRQLMVEAWSGRNPGDFYIFDNEAKKADHVISRSSWI
;
A
#
# COMPACT_ATOMS: atom_id res chain seq x y z
N ASP A 1 3.26 18.18 3.71
CA ASP A 1 2.23 17.80 4.70
C ASP A 1 2.06 16.28 4.70
N VAL A 2 1.58 15.70 5.81
CA VAL A 2 1.24 14.27 5.86
C VAL A 2 -0.04 14.05 5.06
N HIS A 3 -0.02 13.11 4.12
CA HIS A 3 -1.20 12.80 3.31
C HIS A 3 -2.04 11.66 3.91
N LYS A 4 -1.39 10.57 4.34
CA LYS A 4 -2.05 9.44 5.01
C LYS A 4 -1.14 8.87 6.09
N TYR A 5 -1.71 8.43 7.21
CA TYR A 5 -1.00 7.59 8.19
C TYR A 5 -1.00 6.14 7.73
N ILE A 6 0.08 5.44 8.02
CA ILE A 6 0.22 4.01 7.77
C ILE A 6 0.07 3.27 9.09
N TYR A 7 -0.80 2.28 9.11
CA TYR A 7 -1.05 1.44 10.27
C TYR A 7 -0.55 0.03 10.00
N ARG A 8 -0.08 -0.64 11.06
CA ARG A 8 0.23 -2.07 10.98
C ARG A 8 -1.02 -2.85 10.60
N PRO A 9 -0.98 -3.71 9.57
CA PRO A 9 -2.12 -4.53 9.16
C PRO A 9 -2.79 -5.24 10.34
N GLY A 10 -4.12 -5.20 10.38
CA GLY A 10 -4.96 -5.83 11.41
C GLY A 10 -5.02 -5.05 12.72
N THR A 11 -4.37 -3.89 12.83
CA THR A 11 -4.27 -3.12 14.08
C THR A 11 -4.50 -1.62 13.88
N SER A 12 -4.64 -0.89 15.00
CA SER A 12 -4.68 0.58 15.01
C SER A 12 -3.34 1.21 15.40
N ILE A 13 -2.24 0.45 15.34
CA ILE A 13 -0.91 0.94 15.69
C ILE A 13 -0.33 1.71 14.49
N PRO A 14 -0.07 3.02 14.60
CA PRO A 14 0.59 3.77 13.54
C PRO A 14 2.05 3.34 13.44
N VAL A 15 2.53 3.12 12.22
CA VAL A 15 3.89 2.68 11.92
C VAL A 15 4.63 3.58 10.95
N GLY A 16 3.94 4.57 10.37
CA GLY A 16 4.54 5.49 9.43
C GLY A 16 3.53 6.45 8.81
N ALA A 17 3.95 7.13 7.76
CA ALA A 17 3.13 8.04 6.99
C ALA A 17 3.54 8.09 5.52
N LEU A 18 2.56 8.39 4.66
CA LEU A 18 2.73 8.74 3.27
C LEU A 18 2.78 10.27 3.14
N TYR A 19 3.79 10.74 2.43
CA TYR A 19 3.96 12.15 2.08
C TYR A 19 3.83 12.30 0.57
N LEU A 20 3.05 13.31 0.17
CA LEU A 20 2.97 13.73 -1.22
C LEU A 20 3.97 14.85 -1.50
N GLY A 21 4.62 14.75 -2.65
CA GLY A 21 5.54 15.71 -3.27
C GLY A 21 5.67 15.34 -4.75
N ASP A 22 6.74 15.74 -5.41
CA ASP A 22 6.98 15.35 -6.83
C ASP A 22 6.99 13.83 -7.03
N THR A 23 7.41 13.09 -6.01
CA THR A 23 7.28 11.64 -5.93
C THR A 23 6.70 11.25 -4.58
N PRO A 24 5.63 10.43 -4.53
CA PRO A 24 5.09 9.93 -3.28
C PRO A 24 6.17 9.16 -2.51
N ARG A 25 6.26 9.39 -1.21
CA ARG A 25 7.25 8.72 -0.36
C ARG A 25 6.63 8.26 0.94
N THR A 26 6.90 7.02 1.30
CA THR A 26 6.60 6.45 2.61
C THR A 26 7.77 6.72 3.57
N ARG A 27 7.45 6.94 4.84
CA ARG A 27 8.42 6.96 5.95
C ARG A 27 7.85 6.15 7.09
N PHE A 28 8.69 5.33 7.70
CA PHE A 28 8.31 4.43 8.78
C PHE A 28 9.02 4.83 10.07
N PHE A 29 8.38 4.59 11.20
CA PHE A 29 9.02 4.78 12.51
C PHE A 29 10.19 3.81 12.72
N ASP A 30 10.07 2.61 12.15
CA ASP A 30 11.16 1.66 11.98
C ASP A 30 11.36 1.36 10.49
N GLU A 31 12.32 2.03 9.87
CA GLU A 31 12.64 1.91 8.44
C GLU A 31 13.16 0.50 8.06
N HIS A 32 13.63 -0.29 9.03
CA HIS A 32 14.10 -1.67 8.82
C HIS A 32 13.11 -2.72 9.33
N GLY A 33 11.98 -2.27 9.89
CA GLY A 33 10.94 -3.11 10.46
C GLY A 33 10.13 -3.90 9.43
N PRO A 34 9.30 -4.84 9.88
CA PRO A 34 8.48 -5.67 9.00
C PRO A 34 7.51 -4.86 8.14
N ASP A 35 6.91 -3.82 8.72
CA ASP A 35 5.93 -2.96 8.03
C ASP A 35 6.57 -2.19 6.85
N ALA A 36 7.78 -1.66 7.05
CA ALA A 36 8.55 -0.98 6.01
C ALA A 36 8.99 -1.94 4.88
N ARG A 37 9.40 -3.17 5.23
CA ARG A 37 9.76 -4.20 4.25
C ARG A 37 8.56 -4.66 3.42
N LEU A 38 7.38 -4.80 4.05
CA LEU A 38 6.14 -5.15 3.36
C LEU A 38 5.82 -4.10 2.30
N TYR A 39 5.82 -2.82 2.66
CA TYR A 39 5.55 -1.74 1.70
C TYR A 39 6.57 -1.73 0.55
N ARG A 40 7.88 -1.81 0.83
CA ARG A 40 8.90 -1.89 -0.23
C ARG A 40 8.70 -3.09 -1.16
N SER A 41 8.30 -4.24 -0.60
CA SER A 41 7.98 -5.43 -1.41
C SER A 41 6.76 -5.20 -2.30
N LEU A 42 5.74 -4.49 -1.82
CA LEU A 42 4.57 -4.14 -2.62
C LEU A 42 4.95 -3.14 -3.72
N GLU A 43 5.65 -2.05 -3.39
CA GLU A 43 6.14 -1.07 -4.38
C GLU A 43 6.93 -1.74 -5.51
N ALA A 44 7.82 -2.67 -5.16
CA ALA A 44 8.56 -3.45 -6.14
C ALA A 44 7.66 -4.36 -7.00
N ALA A 45 6.65 -5.01 -6.40
CA ALA A 45 5.72 -5.86 -7.12
C ALA A 45 4.80 -5.09 -8.08
N PHE A 46 4.49 -3.82 -7.77
CA PHE A 46 3.66 -2.94 -8.60
C PHE A 46 4.50 -2.02 -9.51
N GLY A 47 5.72 -2.44 -9.87
CA GLY A 47 6.52 -1.73 -10.89
C GLY A 47 6.97 -0.33 -10.49
N GLY A 48 7.06 -0.05 -9.18
CA GLY A 48 7.41 1.26 -8.65
C GLY A 48 6.24 2.25 -8.56
N ASP A 49 5.01 1.83 -8.86
CA ASP A 49 3.83 2.61 -8.51
C ASP A 49 3.79 2.84 -6.99
N ALA A 50 3.23 3.98 -6.59
CA ALA A 50 3.01 4.25 -5.18
C ALA A 50 1.92 3.30 -4.66
N VAL A 51 2.21 2.60 -3.57
CA VAL A 51 1.27 1.65 -2.98
C VAL A 51 0.77 2.13 -1.63
N PHE A 52 -0.48 1.83 -1.34
CA PHE A 52 -1.08 2.09 -0.04
C PHE A 52 -2.02 0.96 0.36
N ILE A 53 -1.77 0.34 1.52
CA ILE A 53 -2.71 -0.62 2.11
C ILE A 53 -3.90 0.18 2.68
N THR A 54 -5.06 0.05 2.06
CA THR A 54 -6.28 0.78 2.47
C THR A 54 -7.04 0.06 3.57
N SER A 55 -6.97 -1.28 3.61
CA SER A 55 -7.53 -2.11 4.66
C SER A 55 -6.86 -3.48 4.70
N SER A 56 -7.14 -4.25 5.76
CA SER A 56 -6.63 -5.61 5.92
C SER A 56 -7.61 -6.46 6.72
N THR A 57 -7.54 -7.77 6.57
CA THR A 57 -8.16 -8.70 7.52
C THR A 57 -7.53 -8.57 8.91
N ARG A 58 -8.22 -9.03 9.96
CA ARG A 58 -7.76 -8.92 11.35
C ARG A 58 -6.44 -9.67 11.60
N ASP A 59 -6.22 -10.76 10.88
CA ASP A 59 -4.99 -11.55 10.90
C ASP A 59 -3.88 -10.99 10.00
N GLY A 60 -4.16 -9.95 9.21
CA GLY A 60 -3.21 -9.36 8.26
C GLY A 60 -2.86 -10.23 7.06
N ARG A 61 -3.60 -11.33 6.83
CA ARG A 61 -3.34 -12.23 5.70
C ARG A 61 -3.74 -11.60 4.36
N GLN A 62 -4.92 -10.99 4.29
CA GLN A 62 -5.38 -10.33 3.07
C GLN A 62 -5.32 -8.81 3.26
N LEU A 63 -4.74 -8.14 2.27
CA LEU A 63 -4.57 -6.69 2.24
C LEU A 63 -5.31 -6.13 1.03
N MET A 64 -6.12 -5.09 1.22
CA MET A 64 -6.58 -4.26 0.12
C MET A 64 -5.49 -3.23 -0.19
N VAL A 65 -4.96 -3.25 -1.41
CA VAL A 65 -3.86 -2.39 -1.84
C VAL A 65 -4.35 -1.48 -2.95
N GLU A 66 -4.14 -0.18 -2.80
CA GLU A 66 -4.25 0.83 -3.86
C GLU A 66 -2.86 1.04 -4.46
N ALA A 67 -2.67 0.80 -5.76
CA ALA A 67 -1.46 1.14 -6.50
C ALA A 67 -1.77 2.27 -7.48
N TRP A 68 -0.94 3.31 -7.53
CA TRP A 68 -1.21 4.48 -8.36
C TRP A 68 0.06 5.23 -8.77
N SER A 69 -0.03 6.00 -9.85
CA SER A 69 1.06 6.86 -10.34
C SER A 69 0.53 7.98 -11.23
N GLY A 70 1.42 8.81 -11.78
CA GLY A 70 1.01 9.89 -12.70
C GLY A 70 0.30 9.39 -13.97
N ARG A 71 0.44 8.10 -14.33
CA ARG A 71 -0.24 7.46 -15.47
C ARG A 71 -1.32 6.47 -15.04
N ASN A 72 -1.28 6.01 -13.79
CA ASN A 72 -2.28 5.12 -13.21
C ASN A 72 -3.14 5.90 -12.20
N PRO A 73 -4.40 6.26 -12.54
CA PRO A 73 -5.28 7.00 -11.63
C PRO A 73 -5.65 6.20 -10.37
N GLY A 74 -5.37 4.90 -10.37
CA GLY A 74 -5.30 4.02 -9.23
C GLY A 74 -5.96 2.68 -9.53
N ASP A 75 -5.33 1.59 -9.13
CA ASP A 75 -5.85 0.23 -9.21
C ASP A 75 -5.93 -0.38 -7.82
N PHE A 76 -6.99 -1.15 -7.58
CA PHE A 76 -7.18 -1.88 -6.34
C PHE A 76 -6.94 -3.37 -6.52
N TYR A 77 -6.22 -3.95 -5.58
CA TYR A 77 -5.88 -5.36 -5.55
C TYR A 77 -6.16 -5.94 -4.16
N ILE A 78 -6.55 -7.22 -4.12
CA ILE A 78 -6.41 -8.03 -2.91
C ILE A 78 -5.05 -8.72 -2.99
N PHE A 79 -4.19 -8.45 -2.00
CA PHE A 79 -2.90 -9.11 -1.84
C PHE A 79 -2.97 -10.16 -0.74
N ASP A 80 -2.65 -11.41 -1.08
CA ASP A 80 -2.43 -12.49 -0.10
C ASP A 80 -0.97 -12.44 0.38
N ASN A 81 -0.78 -12.10 1.65
CA ASN A 81 0.53 -11.90 2.25
C ASN A 81 1.32 -13.20 2.46
N GLU A 82 0.66 -14.36 2.45
CA GLU A 82 1.31 -15.67 2.55
C GLU A 82 1.67 -16.20 1.16
N ALA A 83 0.71 -16.20 0.24
CA ALA A 83 0.90 -16.69 -1.13
C ALA A 83 1.67 -15.69 -2.03
N LYS A 84 1.86 -14.44 -1.57
CA LYS A 84 2.49 -13.34 -2.33
C LYS A 84 1.85 -13.13 -3.69
N LYS A 85 0.52 -13.20 -3.74
CA LYS A 85 -0.29 -13.04 -4.95
C LYS A 85 -1.15 -11.80 -4.84
N ALA A 86 -1.20 -11.02 -5.91
CA ALA A 86 -2.11 -9.89 -6.06
C ALA A 86 -3.20 -10.24 -7.09
N ASP A 87 -4.46 -10.11 -6.69
CA ASP A 87 -5.63 -10.27 -7.55
C ASP A 87 -6.27 -8.90 -7.78
N HIS A 88 -6.40 -8.48 -9.03
CA HIS A 88 -7.03 -7.20 -9.39
C HIS A 88 -8.52 -7.21 -9.06
N VAL A 89 -9.00 -6.11 -8.46
CA VAL A 89 -10.39 -5.94 -8.07
C VAL A 89 -11.07 -4.96 -9.01
N ILE A 90 -10.51 -3.76 -9.13
CA ILE A 90 -11.11 -2.67 -9.91
C ILE A 90 -10.06 -1.57 -10.18
N SER A 91 -10.19 -0.90 -11.32
CA SER A 91 -9.46 0.33 -11.63
C SER A 91 -10.30 1.55 -11.27
N ARG A 92 -9.70 2.54 -10.61
CA ARG A 92 -10.32 3.87 -10.44
C ARG A 92 -10.64 4.43 -11.82
N SER A 93 -11.82 5.03 -11.91
CA SER A 93 -12.32 5.64 -13.16
C SER A 93 -12.50 4.66 -14.33
N SER A 94 -12.62 3.35 -14.08
CA SER A 94 -12.96 2.37 -15.14
C SER A 94 -14.33 2.60 -15.81
N TRP A 95 -15.12 3.53 -15.28
CA TRP A 95 -16.47 3.88 -15.69
C TRP A 95 -16.54 5.19 -16.50
N ILE A 96 -15.42 5.90 -16.65
CA ILE A 96 -15.26 7.04 -17.56
C ILE A 96 -14.74 6.52 -18.89
#